data_AF-A0AA42ZZA8-F1
#
_entry.id   AF-A0AA42ZZA8-F1
#
_cell.length_a   1.000
_cell.length_b   1.000
_cell.length_c   1.000
_cell.angle_alpha   90.00
_cell.angle_beta   90.00
_cell.angle_gamma   90.00
#
_symmetry.space_group_name_H-M   'P 1'
#
loop_
_entity.id
_entity.type
_entity.pdbx_description
1 polymer ?
#
loop_
_entity_poly.entity_id
_entity_poly.type
_entity_poly.pdbx_seq_one_letter_code
_entity_poly.pdbx_strand_id
1 'polypeptide(L)'
;MKRLTLNIFLVLLALPALLPLPAQAADWPRTLPLEQGFITIYAPQVDEFDRSRIKFRSALAYRENAEADPVFGAGWFESPVQADSNGQVVLATNLAVTETRFPAGTEDVEFALALALARESSAGSFEFSIAEIEASLKATEAESLALDKLNTDPPRIIYRDRPALLLSLDGEPVLRDIENSPYQAVINTPYPLISDGKYYYLNAAKGAWYRAREATGPYRFESRPPAAITALVKDDETVEQQTDEPITAANAPEVVVSTEPAELVVTDGPAAFVPLVDDLLVLQNSDDDVFMHVSSQQFYIVLAGRWYEASSLDGPWSYRPADELPIAFANIPSDSEQADSRVYVAGTDEAREAILDAQVPQTAAIARGEVDVDVDYDGDPTFQPVDGADMTYATNTGSTVILANGNYYLVDEGVWYLSSSPNGPWQVSDHRPPQVIYVRPTSPVYNVRYVYVYDSTPDVVYVGYTPGYMGSYVYRNTLVYGSGWYYAPWVSPYYYYPRHSTWGFNVSYNSWSGWNFGLSWGWGPFSVGFYTGGYWHHHHHW
;
A
#
# COMPACT_ATOMS: atom_id res chain seq x y z
N MET A 1 -35.69 -72.33 -44.53
CA MET A 1 -35.27 -73.37 -43.56
C MET A 1 -34.63 -72.67 -42.36
N LYS A 2 -35.18 -72.86 -41.14
CA LYS A 2 -34.53 -72.88 -39.79
C LYS A 2 -33.63 -71.67 -39.40
N ARG A 3 -33.61 -71.06 -38.21
CA ARG A 3 -34.19 -71.16 -36.84
C ARG A 3 -33.71 -69.85 -36.14
N LEU A 4 -34.55 -69.06 -35.46
CA LEU A 4 -34.82 -69.04 -34.00
C LEU A 4 -33.60 -68.98 -33.04
N THR A 5 -33.47 -67.87 -32.30
CA THR A 5 -33.11 -67.67 -30.85
C THR A 5 -32.85 -66.17 -30.64
N LEU A 6 -33.75 -65.35 -30.08
CA LEU A 6 -34.17 -65.21 -28.67
C LEU A 6 -33.00 -65.05 -27.69
N ASN A 7 -32.68 -63.81 -27.34
CA ASN A 7 -32.07 -63.45 -26.06
C ASN A 7 -32.83 -62.25 -25.49
N ILE A 8 -33.62 -62.55 -24.46
CA ILE A 8 -34.24 -61.59 -23.55
C ILE A 8 -33.18 -61.25 -22.51
N PHE A 9 -32.86 -59.97 -22.34
CA PHE A 9 -32.26 -59.49 -21.10
C PHE A 9 -33.11 -58.36 -20.53
N LEU A 10 -33.43 -58.53 -19.25
CA LEU A 10 -34.37 -57.80 -18.43
C LEU A 10 -33.99 -56.31 -18.31
N VAL A 11 -34.99 -55.45 -18.46
CA VAL A 11 -34.97 -54.06 -17.99
C VAL A 11 -35.03 -54.07 -16.47
N LEU A 12 -33.99 -53.54 -15.81
CA LEU A 12 -34.05 -53.08 -14.42
C LEU A 12 -33.69 -51.59 -14.44
N LEU A 13 -34.72 -50.75 -14.58
CA LEU A 13 -34.61 -49.30 -14.46
C LEU A 13 -34.58 -48.96 -12.97
N ALA A 14 -33.39 -48.98 -12.37
CA ALA A 14 -33.16 -48.34 -11.09
C ALA A 14 -33.11 -46.82 -11.34
N LEU A 15 -34.18 -46.11 -10.97
CA LEU A 15 -34.12 -44.66 -10.82
C LEU A 15 -33.02 -44.34 -9.79
N PRO A 16 -31.95 -43.61 -10.15
CA PRO A 16 -31.19 -42.94 -9.11
C PRO A 16 -32.11 -41.90 -8.51
N ALA A 17 -32.34 -41.99 -7.20
CA ALA A 17 -32.91 -40.90 -6.44
C ALA A 17 -32.02 -39.67 -6.70
N LEU A 18 -32.57 -38.69 -7.41
CA LEU A 18 -32.02 -37.34 -7.46
C LEU A 18 -31.99 -36.86 -6.01
N LEU A 19 -30.83 -36.96 -5.38
CA LEU A 19 -30.51 -36.17 -4.21
C LEU A 19 -30.73 -34.70 -4.63
N PRO A 20 -31.48 -33.90 -3.86
CA PRO A 20 -31.52 -32.47 -4.14
C PRO A 20 -30.09 -31.97 -4.06
N LEU A 21 -29.62 -31.41 -5.17
CA LEU A 21 -28.43 -30.55 -5.17
C LEU A 21 -28.66 -29.52 -4.06
N PRO A 22 -27.68 -29.24 -3.19
CA PRO A 22 -27.79 -28.09 -2.30
C PRO A 22 -28.08 -26.87 -3.18
N ALA A 23 -29.08 -26.09 -2.78
CA ALA A 23 -29.47 -24.87 -3.47
C ALA A 23 -28.22 -24.02 -3.73
N GLN A 24 -28.09 -23.63 -4.99
CA GLN A 24 -27.00 -22.86 -5.55
C GLN A 24 -26.80 -21.58 -4.74
N ALA A 25 -25.76 -21.56 -3.90
CA ALA A 25 -25.25 -20.35 -3.27
C ALA A 25 -24.45 -19.57 -4.33
N ALA A 26 -25.13 -18.75 -5.13
CA ALA A 26 -24.48 -17.90 -6.14
C ALA A 26 -25.44 -16.79 -6.56
N ASP A 27 -25.21 -15.55 -6.14
CA ASP A 27 -25.96 -14.42 -6.68
C ASP A 27 -25.15 -13.10 -6.77
N TRP A 28 -23.84 -13.17 -6.55
CA TRP A 28 -22.89 -12.08 -6.79
C TRP A 28 -21.91 -12.48 -7.91
N PRO A 29 -21.45 -11.53 -8.74
CA PRO A 29 -21.83 -10.10 -8.77
C PRO A 29 -23.23 -9.87 -9.36
N ARG A 30 -23.83 -8.68 -9.12
CA ARG A 30 -25.17 -8.30 -9.62
C ARG A 30 -25.08 -7.16 -10.63
N THR A 31 -25.64 -7.33 -11.82
CA THR A 31 -25.65 -6.30 -12.87
C THR A 31 -27.03 -5.63 -12.98
N LEU A 32 -27.03 -4.30 -12.94
CA LEU A 32 -28.22 -3.47 -13.08
C LEU A 32 -28.14 -2.64 -14.38
N PRO A 33 -29.21 -2.59 -15.19
CA PRO A 33 -29.28 -1.66 -16.30
C PRO A 33 -29.48 -0.23 -15.80
N LEU A 34 -28.66 0.69 -16.30
CA LEU A 34 -28.81 2.12 -16.11
C LEU A 34 -29.58 2.73 -17.29
N GLU A 35 -29.84 4.04 -17.26
CA GLU A 35 -30.37 4.74 -18.45
C GLU A 35 -29.35 4.74 -19.60
N GLN A 36 -28.07 4.81 -19.26
CA GLN A 36 -26.94 4.67 -20.16
C GLN A 36 -26.03 3.58 -19.60
N GLY A 37 -25.89 2.47 -20.33
CA GLY A 37 -25.04 1.35 -19.93
C GLY A 37 -25.57 0.48 -18.79
N PHE A 38 -24.63 -0.15 -18.10
CA PHE A 38 -24.85 -1.13 -17.04
C PHE A 38 -23.86 -0.91 -15.90
N ILE A 39 -24.29 -1.23 -14.69
CA ILE A 39 -23.42 -1.23 -13.52
C ILE A 39 -23.45 -2.59 -12.85
N THR A 40 -22.27 -3.15 -12.60
CA THR A 40 -22.09 -4.39 -11.85
C THR A 40 -21.67 -4.05 -10.43
N ILE A 41 -22.39 -4.57 -9.45
CA ILE A 41 -22.08 -4.47 -8.03
C ILE A 41 -21.46 -5.80 -7.61
N TYR A 42 -20.23 -5.76 -7.10
CA TYR A 42 -19.51 -6.95 -6.64
C TYR A 42 -19.95 -7.39 -5.24
N ALA A 43 -19.35 -8.47 -4.74
CA ALA A 43 -19.65 -8.98 -3.41
C ALA A 43 -19.43 -7.88 -2.34
N PRO A 44 -20.42 -7.63 -1.47
CA PRO A 44 -20.39 -6.52 -0.54
C PRO A 44 -19.51 -6.80 0.69
N GLN A 45 -18.79 -5.77 1.12
CA GLN A 45 -18.14 -5.72 2.42
C GLN A 45 -19.06 -5.01 3.42
N VAL A 46 -19.58 -5.76 4.39
CA VAL A 46 -20.52 -5.25 5.38
C VAL A 46 -19.76 -4.52 6.48
N ASP A 47 -20.16 -3.28 6.72
CA ASP A 47 -19.57 -2.39 7.73
C ASP A 47 -20.38 -2.45 9.04
N GLU A 48 -21.71 -2.47 8.94
CA GLU A 48 -22.62 -2.45 10.10
C GLU A 48 -23.89 -3.29 9.81
N PHE A 49 -24.35 -4.07 10.80
CA PHE A 49 -25.61 -4.81 10.71
C PHE A 49 -26.25 -4.99 12.09
N ASP A 50 -27.51 -4.57 12.24
CA ASP A 50 -28.25 -4.64 13.52
C ASP A 50 -29.63 -5.32 13.42
N ARG A 51 -29.88 -6.06 12.34
CA ARG A 51 -31.18 -6.69 11.97
C ARG A 51 -32.33 -5.74 11.66
N SER A 52 -32.16 -4.42 11.82
CA SER A 52 -33.09 -3.40 11.32
C SER A 52 -32.52 -2.68 10.10
N ARG A 53 -31.19 -2.60 10.03
CA ARG A 53 -30.44 -1.94 8.97
C ARG A 53 -29.15 -2.71 8.64
N ILE A 54 -28.71 -2.57 7.39
CA ILE A 54 -27.37 -2.93 6.91
C ILE A 54 -26.68 -1.71 6.28
N LYS A 55 -25.39 -1.56 6.54
CA LYS A 55 -24.48 -0.68 5.80
C LYS A 55 -23.34 -1.50 5.23
N PHE A 56 -23.00 -1.23 3.98
CA PHE A 56 -21.93 -1.94 3.31
C PHE A 56 -21.33 -1.08 2.20
N ARG A 57 -20.10 -1.44 1.82
CA ARG A 57 -19.42 -0.94 0.63
C ARG A 57 -19.22 -2.05 -0.39
N SER A 58 -19.10 -1.68 -1.66
CA SER A 58 -18.84 -2.61 -2.74
C SER A 58 -17.98 -1.98 -3.81
N ALA A 59 -17.11 -2.79 -4.43
CA ALA A 59 -16.56 -2.43 -5.73
C ALA A 59 -17.71 -2.39 -6.75
N LEU A 60 -17.59 -1.47 -7.71
CA LEU A 60 -18.52 -1.25 -8.80
C LEU A 60 -17.77 -1.37 -10.12
N ALA A 61 -18.44 -1.82 -11.19
CA ALA A 61 -17.95 -1.73 -12.56
C ALA A 61 -19.03 -1.12 -13.46
N TYR A 62 -18.77 0.06 -14.00
CA TYR A 62 -19.62 0.71 -15.00
C TYR A 62 -19.18 0.31 -16.40
N ARG A 63 -20.15 0.04 -17.27
CA ARG A 63 -19.93 -0.22 -18.70
C ARG A 63 -20.96 0.56 -19.52
N GLU A 64 -20.50 1.39 -20.45
CA GLU A 64 -21.39 2.13 -21.37
C GLU A 64 -22.25 1.19 -22.23
N ASN A 65 -21.73 0.00 -22.57
CA ASN A 65 -22.44 -1.04 -23.30
C ASN A 65 -21.82 -2.43 -23.00
N ALA A 66 -22.41 -3.50 -23.54
CA ALA A 66 -22.00 -4.88 -23.23
C ALA A 66 -20.58 -5.25 -23.68
N GLU A 67 -20.01 -4.52 -24.64
CA GLU A 67 -18.67 -4.76 -25.20
C GLU A 67 -17.62 -3.77 -24.67
N ALA A 68 -18.04 -2.77 -23.89
CA ALA A 68 -17.14 -1.78 -23.32
C ALA A 68 -16.33 -2.37 -22.16
N ASP A 69 -15.07 -1.96 -22.07
CA ASP A 69 -14.23 -2.28 -20.91
C ASP A 69 -14.85 -1.67 -19.64
N PRO A 70 -14.93 -2.44 -18.55
CA PRO A 70 -15.47 -1.94 -17.28
C PRO A 70 -14.58 -0.85 -16.68
N VAL A 71 -15.19 0.27 -16.30
CA VAL A 71 -14.58 1.27 -15.43
C VAL A 71 -14.93 0.95 -13.99
N PHE A 72 -13.92 0.66 -13.18
CA PHE A 72 -14.14 0.25 -11.78
C PHE A 72 -14.15 1.43 -10.83
N GLY A 73 -14.96 1.30 -9.78
CA GLY A 73 -15.11 2.28 -8.70
C GLY A 73 -15.55 1.61 -7.42
N ALA A 74 -15.98 2.42 -6.45
CA ALA A 74 -16.54 1.97 -5.18
C ALA A 74 -17.88 2.66 -4.92
N GLY A 75 -18.76 1.99 -4.19
CA GLY A 75 -20.04 2.54 -3.74
C GLY A 75 -20.34 2.17 -2.30
N TRP A 76 -20.99 3.09 -1.60
CA TRP A 76 -21.45 2.92 -0.22
C TRP A 76 -22.96 2.93 -0.18
N PHE A 77 -23.51 1.97 0.57
CA PHE A 77 -24.94 1.69 0.58
C PHE A 77 -25.48 1.54 1.99
N GLU A 78 -26.72 1.98 2.17
CA GLU A 78 -27.50 1.81 3.40
C GLU A 78 -28.89 1.27 3.04
N SER A 79 -29.38 0.29 3.80
CA SER A 79 -30.72 -0.27 3.57
C SER A 79 -31.38 -0.77 4.85
N PRO A 80 -32.68 -0.49 5.07
CA PRO A 80 -33.47 -1.21 6.05
C PRO A 80 -33.65 -2.66 5.63
N VAL A 81 -33.56 -3.56 6.61
CA VAL A 81 -33.60 -4.99 6.38
C VAL A 81 -34.83 -5.65 6.96
N GLN A 82 -35.31 -6.70 6.30
CA GLN A 82 -36.36 -7.59 6.81
C GLN A 82 -35.88 -9.03 6.71
N ALA A 83 -35.87 -9.74 7.85
CA ALA A 83 -35.56 -11.16 7.88
C ALA A 83 -36.76 -11.97 7.34
N ASP A 84 -36.46 -13.03 6.58
CA ASP A 84 -37.44 -13.99 6.13
C ASP A 84 -38.05 -14.78 7.31
N SER A 85 -39.10 -15.57 7.05
CA SER A 85 -39.81 -16.33 8.10
C SER A 85 -38.94 -17.33 8.85
N ASN A 86 -37.80 -17.73 8.27
CA ASN A 86 -36.83 -18.65 8.85
C ASN A 86 -35.65 -17.94 9.51
N GLY A 87 -35.53 -16.61 9.36
CA GLY A 87 -34.46 -15.79 9.88
C GLY A 87 -33.08 -16.07 9.27
N GLN A 88 -33.02 -16.67 8.08
CA GLN A 88 -31.79 -17.07 7.40
C GLN A 88 -31.42 -16.15 6.24
N VAL A 89 -32.41 -15.50 5.64
CA VAL A 89 -32.22 -14.54 4.55
C VAL A 89 -32.70 -13.18 5.01
N VAL A 90 -31.93 -12.17 4.66
CA VAL A 90 -32.23 -10.77 4.91
C VAL A 90 -32.50 -10.10 3.58
N LEU A 91 -33.73 -9.59 3.44
CA LEU A 91 -34.11 -8.75 2.31
C LEU A 91 -33.71 -7.31 2.62
N ALA A 92 -32.77 -6.77 1.84
CA ALA A 92 -32.47 -5.35 1.84
C ALA A 92 -33.56 -4.62 1.03
N THR A 93 -34.38 -3.84 1.72
CA THR A 93 -35.46 -3.07 1.09
C THR A 93 -35.03 -1.62 0.90
N ASN A 94 -35.40 -0.99 -0.22
CA ASN A 94 -35.04 0.42 -0.49
C ASN A 94 -33.53 0.67 -0.35
N LEU A 95 -32.71 -0.06 -1.10
CA LEU A 95 -31.27 0.12 -1.10
C LEU A 95 -30.91 1.54 -1.53
N ALA A 96 -30.39 2.34 -0.59
CA ALA A 96 -29.96 3.71 -0.83
C ALA A 96 -28.46 3.72 -1.15
N VAL A 97 -28.10 4.39 -2.23
CA VAL A 97 -26.71 4.77 -2.50
C VAL A 97 -26.43 6.02 -1.68
N THR A 98 -25.44 5.94 -0.81
CA THR A 98 -25.03 7.09 0.01
C THR A 98 -23.90 7.88 -0.64
N GLU A 99 -23.04 7.21 -1.40
CA GLU A 99 -21.89 7.82 -2.08
C GLU A 99 -21.36 6.85 -3.15
N THR A 100 -20.80 7.37 -4.25
CA THR A 100 -19.98 6.60 -5.19
C THR A 100 -18.66 7.31 -5.50
N ARG A 101 -17.63 6.52 -5.84
CA ARG A 101 -16.32 7.04 -6.22
C ARG A 101 -15.76 6.27 -7.41
N PHE A 102 -15.39 6.99 -8.47
CA PHE A 102 -14.76 6.45 -9.67
C PHE A 102 -13.50 7.26 -10.01
N PRO A 103 -12.57 6.71 -10.81
CA PRO A 103 -11.40 7.44 -11.29
C PRO A 103 -11.78 8.77 -11.94
N ALA A 104 -10.96 9.80 -11.73
CA ALA A 104 -11.20 11.14 -12.28
C ALA A 104 -11.42 11.11 -13.80
N GLY A 105 -12.42 11.85 -14.27
CA GLY A 105 -12.83 11.88 -15.68
C GLY A 105 -13.82 10.79 -16.10
N THR A 106 -14.22 9.91 -15.17
CA THR A 106 -15.33 8.96 -15.37
C THR A 106 -16.69 9.66 -15.21
N GLU A 107 -17.72 9.14 -15.86
CA GLU A 107 -19.11 9.58 -15.67
C GLU A 107 -19.55 9.40 -14.20
N ASP A 108 -20.22 10.41 -13.66
CA ASP A 108 -20.88 10.31 -12.36
C ASP A 108 -22.15 9.47 -12.49
N VAL A 109 -22.06 8.21 -12.05
CA VAL A 109 -23.13 7.23 -12.12
C VAL A 109 -23.99 7.18 -10.85
N GLU A 110 -23.74 8.02 -9.84
CA GLU A 110 -24.43 7.94 -8.55
C GLU A 110 -25.95 8.08 -8.71
N PHE A 111 -26.37 9.15 -9.38
CA PHE A 111 -27.79 9.43 -9.60
C PHE A 111 -28.46 8.33 -10.44
N ALA A 112 -27.77 7.86 -11.48
CA ALA A 112 -28.29 6.80 -12.35
C ALA A 112 -28.44 5.47 -11.60
N LEU A 113 -27.46 5.12 -10.77
CA LEU A 113 -27.49 3.93 -9.90
C LEU A 113 -28.61 4.03 -8.86
N ALA A 114 -28.74 5.18 -8.20
CA ALA A 114 -29.82 5.42 -7.23
C ALA A 114 -31.21 5.26 -7.88
N LEU A 115 -31.40 5.79 -9.09
CA LEU A 115 -32.64 5.62 -9.84
C LEU A 115 -32.87 4.16 -10.25
N ALA A 116 -31.84 3.45 -10.67
CA ALA A 116 -31.93 2.03 -11.03
C ALA A 116 -32.30 1.15 -9.82
N LEU A 117 -31.79 1.46 -8.63
CA LEU A 117 -32.11 0.76 -7.38
C LEU A 117 -33.50 1.09 -6.84
N ALA A 118 -34.03 2.28 -7.13
CA ALA A 118 -35.38 2.67 -6.73
C ALA A 118 -36.51 2.01 -7.55
N ARG A 119 -36.19 1.34 -8.67
CA ARG A 119 -37.19 0.67 -9.53
C ARG A 119 -37.72 -0.58 -8.83
N GLU A 120 -39.04 -0.78 -8.84
CA GLU A 120 -39.71 -1.88 -8.12
C GLU A 120 -39.22 -3.29 -8.57
N SER A 121 -38.69 -3.41 -9.79
CA SER A 121 -38.09 -4.64 -10.32
C SER A 121 -36.70 -4.98 -9.74
N SER A 122 -35.97 -4.00 -9.18
CA SER A 122 -34.66 -4.19 -8.52
C SER A 122 -34.76 -4.27 -6.99
N ALA A 123 -35.90 -3.83 -6.41
CA ALA A 123 -36.17 -3.88 -4.97
C ALA A 123 -36.31 -5.30 -4.40
N GLY A 124 -36.51 -6.33 -5.24
CA GLY A 124 -36.50 -7.75 -4.85
C GLY A 124 -35.15 -8.45 -5.06
N SER A 125 -34.11 -7.72 -5.49
CA SER A 125 -32.86 -8.32 -5.99
C SER A 125 -31.74 -8.38 -4.96
N PHE A 126 -31.89 -7.78 -3.79
CA PHE A 126 -30.83 -7.72 -2.78
C PHE A 126 -31.14 -8.57 -1.56
N GLU A 127 -31.20 -9.88 -1.79
CA GLU A 127 -31.18 -10.88 -0.73
C GLU A 127 -29.73 -11.12 -0.29
N PHE A 128 -29.55 -11.17 1.03
CA PHE A 128 -28.30 -11.52 1.70
C PHE A 128 -28.54 -12.72 2.59
N SER A 129 -27.69 -13.74 2.51
CA SER A 129 -27.67 -14.77 3.53
C SER A 129 -27.13 -14.19 4.83
N ILE A 130 -27.74 -14.53 5.98
CA ILE A 130 -27.17 -14.20 7.30
C ILE A 130 -25.74 -14.73 7.42
N ALA A 131 -25.45 -15.90 6.85
CA ALA A 131 -24.10 -16.47 6.88
C ALA A 131 -23.09 -15.63 6.07
N GLU A 132 -23.52 -15.00 4.96
CA GLU A 132 -22.67 -14.09 4.18
C GLU A 132 -22.44 -12.78 4.93
N ILE A 133 -23.48 -12.23 5.56
CA ILE A 133 -23.36 -11.04 6.41
C ILE A 133 -22.39 -11.32 7.55
N GLU A 134 -22.55 -12.43 8.27
CA GLU A 134 -21.66 -12.82 9.37
C GLU A 134 -20.21 -13.04 8.89
N ALA A 135 -20.01 -13.67 7.73
CA ALA A 135 -18.69 -13.86 7.16
C ALA A 135 -18.03 -12.52 6.75
N SER A 136 -18.81 -11.62 6.15
CA SER A 136 -18.36 -10.29 5.73
C SER A 136 -18.03 -9.40 6.93
N LEU A 137 -18.91 -9.36 7.95
CA LEU A 137 -18.65 -8.67 9.23
C LEU A 137 -17.39 -9.21 9.91
N LYS A 138 -17.20 -10.53 9.95
CA LYS A 138 -15.98 -11.11 10.52
C LYS A 138 -14.73 -10.70 9.76
N ALA A 139 -14.81 -10.54 8.44
CA ALA A 139 -13.70 -10.04 7.64
C ALA A 139 -13.41 -8.55 7.93
N THR A 140 -14.46 -7.72 8.04
CA THR A 140 -14.34 -6.31 8.44
C THR A 140 -13.79 -6.15 9.86
N GLU A 141 -14.24 -6.96 10.81
CA GLU A 141 -13.68 -7.02 12.17
C GLU A 141 -12.20 -7.40 12.15
N ALA A 142 -11.82 -8.41 11.36
CA ALA A 142 -10.42 -8.80 11.21
C ALA A 142 -9.57 -7.68 10.58
N GLU A 143 -10.12 -6.93 9.62
CA GLU A 143 -9.47 -5.75 9.05
C GLU A 143 -9.28 -4.65 10.09
N SER A 144 -10.33 -4.29 10.84
CA SER A 144 -10.22 -3.31 11.93
C SER A 144 -9.18 -3.73 12.97
N LEU A 145 -9.21 -5.00 13.40
CA LEU A 145 -8.24 -5.52 14.36
C LEU A 145 -6.81 -5.50 13.83
N ALA A 146 -6.61 -5.75 12.53
CA ALA A 146 -5.29 -5.66 11.91
C ALA A 146 -4.81 -4.20 11.86
N LEU A 147 -5.68 -3.25 11.50
CA LEU A 147 -5.36 -1.83 11.46
C LEU A 147 -5.00 -1.28 12.85
N ASP A 148 -5.66 -1.75 13.91
CA ASP A 148 -5.30 -1.44 15.31
C ASP A 148 -3.92 -2.00 15.73
N LYS A 149 -3.30 -2.85 14.91
CA LYS A 149 -1.94 -3.39 15.10
C LYS A 149 -0.89 -2.72 14.20
N LEU A 150 -1.25 -1.67 13.46
CA LEU A 150 -0.26 -0.80 12.86
C LEU A 150 0.61 -0.21 13.98
N ASN A 151 1.92 -0.17 13.75
CA ASN A 151 2.82 0.45 14.70
C ASN A 151 2.72 1.98 14.55
N THR A 152 2.54 2.63 15.69
CA THR A 152 2.47 4.09 15.79
C THR A 152 3.62 4.66 16.59
N ASP A 153 4.53 3.83 17.10
CA ASP A 153 5.75 4.30 17.76
C ASP A 153 6.53 5.22 16.79
N PRO A 154 7.00 6.39 17.25
CA PRO A 154 7.75 7.29 16.40
C PRO A 154 9.05 6.65 15.92
N PRO A 155 9.47 6.88 14.66
CA PRO A 155 10.86 6.64 14.29
C PRO A 155 11.76 7.59 15.09
N ARG A 156 13.07 7.43 14.96
CA ARG A 156 14.00 8.42 15.48
C ARG A 156 13.87 9.72 14.67
N ILE A 157 13.21 10.73 15.24
CA ILE A 157 13.09 12.05 14.62
C ILE A 157 14.32 12.89 14.99
N ILE A 158 15.03 13.37 13.98
CA ILE A 158 16.30 14.07 14.13
C ILE A 158 16.12 15.51 13.64
N TYR A 159 16.33 16.49 14.51
CA TYR A 159 16.30 17.90 14.13
C TYR A 159 17.70 18.44 13.77
N ARG A 160 17.79 19.24 12.71
CA ARG A 160 18.98 20.01 12.34
C ARG A 160 18.63 21.45 11.96
N ASP A 161 19.39 22.39 12.51
CA ASP A 161 19.28 23.84 12.27
C ASP A 161 20.13 24.33 11.09
N ARG A 162 20.51 23.40 10.20
CA ARG A 162 21.39 23.61 9.05
C ARG A 162 21.15 22.53 8.01
N PRO A 163 21.51 22.75 6.74
CA PRO A 163 21.41 21.74 5.70
C PRO A 163 22.00 20.39 6.12
N ALA A 164 21.18 19.35 6.05
CA ALA A 164 21.55 17.99 6.41
C ALA A 164 20.89 16.96 5.49
N LEU A 165 21.53 15.80 5.35
CA LEU A 165 21.11 14.64 4.57
C LEU A 165 21.05 13.43 5.50
N LEU A 166 19.97 12.65 5.42
CA LEU A 166 19.86 11.39 6.13
C LEU A 166 20.46 10.24 5.29
N LEU A 167 21.57 9.68 5.74
CA LEU A 167 22.08 8.41 5.24
C LEU A 167 21.45 7.28 6.05
N SER A 168 20.41 6.67 5.48
CA SER A 168 19.73 5.52 6.06
C SER A 168 20.46 4.21 5.71
N LEU A 169 20.77 3.43 6.74
CA LEU A 169 21.26 2.06 6.68
C LEU A 169 20.21 1.15 7.30
N ASP A 170 19.83 0.10 6.59
CA ASP A 170 18.92 -0.94 7.10
C ASP A 170 19.70 -1.87 8.03
N GLY A 171 19.82 -1.48 9.30
CA GLY A 171 20.63 -2.16 10.31
C GLY A 171 22.12 -1.85 10.21
N GLU A 172 22.95 -2.74 10.74
CA GLU A 172 24.41 -2.62 10.69
C GLU A 172 24.92 -2.67 9.23
N PRO A 173 25.95 -1.89 8.85
CA PRO A 173 26.49 -1.88 7.49
C PRO A 173 26.89 -3.27 6.98
N VAL A 174 26.35 -3.68 5.83
CA VAL A 174 26.68 -4.94 5.17
C VAL A 174 27.58 -4.69 3.98
N LEU A 175 28.82 -5.19 4.03
CA LEU A 175 29.80 -5.05 2.97
C LEU A 175 29.71 -6.20 1.95
N ARG A 176 29.76 -5.87 0.66
CA ARG A 176 29.86 -6.83 -0.45
C ARG A 176 30.93 -6.40 -1.43
N ASP A 177 31.73 -7.35 -1.91
CA ASP A 177 32.73 -7.10 -2.95
C ASP A 177 32.06 -6.62 -4.24
N ILE A 178 32.61 -5.57 -4.85
CA ILE A 178 32.17 -5.08 -6.15
C ILE A 178 32.96 -5.85 -7.22
N GLU A 179 32.24 -6.57 -8.08
CA GLU A 179 32.84 -7.42 -9.11
C GLU A 179 33.87 -6.66 -9.96
N ASN A 180 34.97 -7.33 -10.30
CA ASN A 180 36.06 -6.78 -11.10
C ASN A 180 36.72 -5.51 -10.50
N SER A 181 36.65 -5.33 -9.17
CA SER A 181 37.29 -4.22 -8.46
C SER A 181 37.87 -4.66 -7.11
N PRO A 182 38.80 -3.89 -6.51
CA PRO A 182 39.28 -4.13 -5.15
C PRO A 182 38.38 -3.49 -4.06
N TYR A 183 37.19 -3.02 -4.43
CA TYR A 183 36.33 -2.22 -3.57
C TYR A 183 35.12 -3.02 -3.07
N GLN A 184 34.50 -2.53 -1.99
CA GLN A 184 33.29 -3.12 -1.43
C GLN A 184 32.17 -2.08 -1.38
N ALA A 185 30.93 -2.46 -1.65
CA ALA A 185 29.76 -1.62 -1.45
C ALA A 185 29.11 -1.92 -0.10
N VAL A 186 28.55 -0.90 0.56
CA VAL A 186 27.57 -1.10 1.63
C VAL A 186 26.21 -1.26 0.96
N ILE A 187 25.63 -2.45 1.04
CA ILE A 187 24.48 -2.84 0.20
C ILE A 187 23.11 -2.56 0.81
N ASN A 188 23.05 -2.34 2.12
CA ASN A 188 21.82 -2.11 2.87
C ASN A 188 21.55 -0.61 3.04
N THR A 189 21.79 0.17 1.98
CA THR A 189 21.48 1.59 1.90
C THR A 189 21.09 1.94 0.47
N PRO A 190 20.16 2.88 0.24
CA PRO A 190 19.81 3.33 -1.11
C PRO A 190 20.89 4.20 -1.76
N TYR A 191 21.93 4.58 -1.03
CA TYR A 191 23.00 5.45 -1.53
C TYR A 191 24.21 4.66 -2.04
N PRO A 192 24.90 5.12 -3.10
CA PRO A 192 26.21 4.60 -3.43
C PRO A 192 27.21 4.88 -2.30
N LEU A 193 27.53 3.84 -1.53
CA LEU A 193 28.47 3.89 -0.42
C LEU A 193 29.56 2.83 -0.60
N ILE A 194 30.76 3.27 -0.99
CA ILE A 194 31.84 2.39 -1.44
C ILE A 194 33.04 2.47 -0.48
N SER A 195 33.53 1.33 -0.02
CA SER A 195 34.72 1.16 0.80
C SER A 195 35.95 0.82 -0.05
N ASP A 196 37.07 1.49 0.24
CA ASP A 196 38.41 1.12 -0.25
C ASP A 196 39.23 0.28 0.74
N GLY A 197 38.58 -0.20 1.81
CA GLY A 197 39.20 -0.90 2.92
C GLY A 197 39.84 0.03 3.97
N LYS A 198 39.95 1.34 3.68
CA LYS A 198 40.45 2.35 4.62
C LYS A 198 39.42 3.46 4.87
N TYR A 199 38.67 3.83 3.85
CA TYR A 199 37.68 4.88 3.85
C TYR A 199 36.42 4.42 3.13
N TYR A 200 35.32 5.06 3.52
CA TYR A 200 34.01 4.94 2.90
C TYR A 200 33.73 6.22 2.13
N TYR A 201 33.33 6.10 0.88
CA TYR A 201 32.98 7.19 -0.02
C TYR A 201 31.48 7.12 -0.32
N LEU A 202 30.77 8.16 0.09
CA LEU A 202 29.34 8.34 -0.18
C LEU A 202 29.18 9.26 -1.38
N ASN A 203 28.44 8.82 -2.39
CA ASN A 203 27.87 9.72 -3.39
C ASN A 203 26.45 10.08 -2.97
N ALA A 204 26.24 11.31 -2.52
CA ALA A 204 24.94 11.77 -2.04
C ALA A 204 24.07 12.37 -3.15
N ALA A 205 24.72 12.94 -4.17
CA ALA A 205 24.12 13.53 -5.36
C ALA A 205 25.20 13.70 -6.44
N LYS A 206 24.81 14.10 -7.65
CA LYS A 206 25.75 14.46 -8.71
C LYS A 206 26.71 15.55 -8.25
N GLY A 207 28.01 15.26 -8.24
CA GLY A 207 29.05 16.16 -7.76
C GLY A 207 29.16 16.31 -6.23
N ALA A 208 28.30 15.64 -5.44
CA ALA A 208 28.33 15.67 -3.99
C ALA A 208 28.92 14.38 -3.42
N TRP A 209 30.22 14.42 -3.10
CA TRP A 209 30.93 13.29 -2.52
C TRP A 209 31.34 13.57 -1.08
N TYR A 210 31.29 12.52 -0.25
CA TYR A 210 31.73 12.56 1.13
C TYR A 210 32.63 11.37 1.43
N ARG A 211 33.48 11.52 2.45
CA ARG A 211 34.36 10.47 2.95
C ARG A 211 34.29 10.31 4.46
N ALA A 212 34.28 9.08 4.94
CA ALA A 212 34.38 8.71 6.35
C ALA A 212 35.42 7.58 6.57
N ARG A 213 35.82 7.35 7.83
CA ARG A 213 36.65 6.18 8.22
C ARG A 213 35.81 4.93 8.51
N GLU A 214 34.54 5.12 8.83
CA GLU A 214 33.58 4.07 9.14
C GLU A 214 32.33 4.32 8.28
N ALA A 215 31.58 3.25 7.94
CA ALA A 215 30.34 3.37 7.18
C ALA A 215 29.30 4.26 7.88
N THR A 216 29.36 4.32 9.21
CA THR A 216 28.50 5.15 10.07
C THR A 216 29.00 6.58 10.25
N GLY A 217 30.05 6.97 9.53
CA GLY A 217 30.61 8.33 9.58
C GLY A 217 31.72 8.50 10.62
N PRO A 218 31.95 9.73 11.10
CA PRO A 218 31.41 10.97 10.57
C PRO A 218 31.94 11.25 9.16
N TYR A 219 31.05 11.67 8.27
CA TYR A 219 31.38 12.01 6.88
C TYR A 219 31.87 13.45 6.76
N ARG A 220 32.77 13.68 5.81
CA ARG A 220 33.26 15.01 5.43
C ARG A 220 33.20 15.14 3.92
N PHE A 221 32.82 16.32 3.42
CA PHE A 221 32.85 16.60 1.99
C PHE A 221 34.20 16.28 1.37
N GLU A 222 34.18 15.59 0.23
CA GLU A 222 35.36 15.16 -0.52
C GLU A 222 35.28 15.76 -1.93
N SER A 223 36.01 16.85 -2.14
CA SER A 223 36.03 17.54 -3.44
C SER A 223 36.72 16.74 -4.55
N ARG A 224 37.53 15.73 -4.20
CA ARG A 224 38.34 14.95 -5.15
C ARG A 224 38.33 13.47 -4.76
N PRO A 225 37.18 12.78 -4.88
CA PRO A 225 37.11 11.34 -4.68
C PRO A 225 38.05 10.63 -5.69
N PRO A 226 38.59 9.44 -5.35
CA PRO A 226 39.41 8.67 -6.28
C PRO A 226 38.65 8.36 -7.57
N ALA A 227 39.28 8.58 -8.73
CA ALA A 227 38.62 8.38 -10.04
C ALA A 227 38.11 6.94 -10.24
N ALA A 228 38.80 5.96 -9.66
CA ALA A 228 38.38 4.57 -9.69
C ALA A 228 37.11 4.30 -8.85
N ILE A 229 36.85 5.09 -7.80
CA ILE A 229 35.61 5.01 -7.01
C ILE A 229 34.48 5.72 -7.75
N THR A 230 34.72 6.91 -8.30
CA THR A 230 33.68 7.65 -9.05
C THR A 230 33.23 6.90 -10.29
N ALA A 231 34.13 6.16 -10.94
CA ALA A 231 33.80 5.34 -12.11
C ALA A 231 32.86 4.15 -11.80
N LEU A 232 32.71 3.77 -10.52
CA LEU A 232 31.75 2.75 -10.09
C LEU A 232 30.32 3.28 -9.99
N VAL A 233 30.15 4.59 -9.88
CA VAL A 233 28.83 5.24 -9.84
C VAL A 233 28.52 5.72 -11.25
N LYS A 234 27.46 5.18 -11.86
CA LYS A 234 26.96 5.66 -13.13
C LYS A 234 26.20 6.96 -12.90
N ASP A 235 26.57 8.02 -13.61
CA ASP A 235 25.77 9.24 -13.62
C ASP A 235 24.43 8.94 -14.32
N ASP A 236 23.32 9.21 -13.65
CA ASP A 236 22.00 9.12 -14.25
C ASP A 236 21.78 10.36 -15.14
N GLU A 237 21.58 10.16 -16.44
CA GLU A 237 21.33 11.24 -17.41
C GLU A 237 19.95 11.91 -17.19
N THR A 238 19.10 11.33 -16.34
CA THR A 238 17.71 11.76 -16.11
C THR A 238 17.49 12.66 -14.89
N VAL A 239 18.47 12.80 -14.01
CA VAL A 239 18.40 13.76 -12.88
C VAL A 239 18.84 15.13 -13.39
N GLU A 240 17.88 15.91 -13.90
CA GLU A 240 18.11 17.32 -14.21
C GLU A 240 18.54 18.04 -12.93
N GLN A 241 19.75 18.62 -12.95
CA GLN A 241 20.19 19.53 -11.89
C GLN A 241 19.24 20.72 -11.89
N GLN A 242 18.49 20.91 -10.80
CA GLN A 242 17.60 22.06 -10.64
C GLN A 242 18.38 23.40 -10.57
N THR A 243 19.69 23.37 -10.32
CA THR A 243 20.53 24.58 -10.30
C THR A 243 21.95 24.34 -10.84
N ASP A 244 22.55 25.41 -11.37
CA ASP A 244 23.92 25.46 -11.89
C ASP A 244 25.01 25.73 -10.82
N GLU A 245 24.65 25.91 -9.53
CA GLU A 245 25.64 26.24 -8.50
C GLU A 245 26.47 25.01 -8.09
N PRO A 246 27.82 25.07 -8.05
CA PRO A 246 28.63 23.93 -7.66
C PRO A 246 28.54 23.65 -6.15
N ILE A 247 28.42 22.37 -5.80
CA ILE A 247 28.51 21.91 -4.41
C ILE A 247 29.98 21.95 -3.95
N THR A 248 30.21 22.56 -2.80
CA THR A 248 31.51 22.78 -2.17
C THR A 248 31.46 22.43 -0.69
N ALA A 249 32.61 22.40 -0.02
CA ALA A 249 32.66 22.19 1.43
C ALA A 249 31.89 23.24 2.25
N ALA A 250 31.58 24.41 1.68
CA ALA A 250 30.89 25.50 2.38
C ALA A 250 29.36 25.37 2.36
N ASN A 251 28.79 24.75 1.31
CA ASN A 251 27.36 24.56 1.13
C ASN A 251 26.94 23.07 1.14
N ALA A 252 27.88 22.14 1.30
CA ALA A 252 27.61 20.71 1.44
C ALA A 252 26.83 20.41 2.74
N PRO A 253 25.67 19.73 2.65
CA PRO A 253 24.92 19.30 3.82
C PRO A 253 25.72 18.43 4.81
N GLU A 254 25.37 18.52 6.10
CA GLU A 254 25.79 17.54 7.10
C GLU A 254 25.23 16.17 6.74
N VAL A 255 26.04 15.11 6.76
CA VAL A 255 25.52 13.74 6.63
C VAL A 255 25.21 13.20 8.03
N VAL A 256 23.94 12.97 8.28
CA VAL A 256 23.41 12.33 9.49
C VAL A 256 23.17 10.86 9.17
N VAL A 257 23.82 9.95 9.90
CA VAL A 257 23.66 8.51 9.66
C VAL A 257 22.69 7.90 10.66
N SER A 258 21.85 6.98 10.20
CA SER A 258 21.01 6.14 11.05
C SER A 258 21.04 4.68 10.58
N THR A 259 21.21 3.75 11.52
CA THR A 259 21.08 2.29 11.31
C THR A 259 19.71 1.77 11.76
N GLU A 260 18.87 2.66 12.28
CA GLU A 260 17.50 2.41 12.72
C GLU A 260 16.55 3.35 11.96
N PRO A 261 15.24 3.02 11.88
CA PRO A 261 14.25 3.90 11.27
C PRO A 261 14.31 5.33 11.83
N ALA A 262 14.51 6.31 10.95
CA ALA A 262 14.66 7.71 11.31
C ALA A 262 14.02 8.63 10.28
N GLU A 263 13.60 9.80 10.74
CA GLU A 263 13.18 10.91 9.89
C GLU A 263 14.02 12.13 10.26
N LEU A 264 14.38 12.93 9.26
CA LEU A 264 15.22 14.11 9.43
C LEU A 264 14.40 15.36 9.17
N VAL A 265 14.29 16.21 10.19
CA VAL A 265 13.68 17.53 10.11
C VAL A 265 14.80 18.56 9.99
N VAL A 266 14.79 19.34 8.90
CA VAL A 266 15.84 20.32 8.60
C VAL A 266 15.26 21.72 8.57
N THR A 267 16.01 22.68 9.11
CA THR A 267 15.72 24.12 8.99
C THR A 267 16.89 24.88 8.42
N ASP A 268 16.63 25.98 7.71
CA ASP A 268 17.64 26.96 7.33
C ASP A 268 17.90 27.92 8.49
N GLY A 269 18.90 27.60 9.31
CA GLY A 269 19.20 28.31 10.55
C GLY A 269 18.27 27.93 11.71
N PRO A 270 18.25 28.73 12.79
CA PRO A 270 17.38 28.46 13.94
C PRO A 270 15.90 28.40 13.54
N ALA A 271 15.14 27.49 14.16
CA ALA A 271 13.71 27.33 13.90
C ALA A 271 12.93 28.66 13.96
N ALA A 272 12.21 28.98 12.88
CA ALA A 272 11.45 30.21 12.72
C ALA A 272 9.96 29.91 12.58
N PHE A 273 9.24 30.01 13.71
CA PHE A 273 7.78 29.83 13.72
C PHE A 273 7.05 31.12 13.41
N VAL A 274 6.06 31.05 12.52
CA VAL A 274 5.18 32.16 12.14
C VAL A 274 3.71 31.78 12.31
N PRO A 275 2.80 32.74 12.60
CA PRO A 275 1.37 32.44 12.70
C PRO A 275 0.82 31.87 11.39
N LEU A 276 0.17 30.71 11.46
CA LEU A 276 -0.57 30.10 10.36
C LEU A 276 -2.06 30.44 10.50
N VAL A 277 -2.63 30.11 11.66
CA VAL A 277 -4.01 30.45 12.06
C VAL A 277 -4.06 30.78 13.56
N ASP A 278 -5.23 31.11 14.08
CA ASP A 278 -5.41 31.31 15.52
C ASP A 278 -4.97 30.05 16.29
N ASP A 279 -4.18 30.25 17.34
CA ASP A 279 -3.60 29.21 18.20
C ASP A 279 -2.62 28.21 17.53
N LEU A 280 -2.19 28.44 16.28
CA LEU A 280 -1.26 27.55 15.56
C LEU A 280 -0.19 28.31 14.77
N LEU A 281 1.07 27.97 15.03
CA LEU A 281 2.22 28.44 14.24
C LEU A 281 2.75 27.32 13.34
N VAL A 282 3.40 27.69 12.24
CA VAL A 282 4.13 26.78 11.34
C VAL A 282 5.61 27.14 11.30
N LEU A 283 6.46 26.13 11.17
CA LEU A 283 7.89 26.26 10.96
C LEU A 283 8.19 26.65 9.51
N GLN A 284 8.31 27.95 9.23
CA GLN A 284 8.38 28.46 7.85
C GLN A 284 9.73 28.23 7.16
N ASN A 285 10.81 28.06 7.92
CA ASN A 285 12.15 27.82 7.36
C ASN A 285 12.50 26.32 7.30
N SER A 286 11.48 25.48 7.21
CA SER A 286 11.53 24.07 6.91
C SER A 286 10.47 23.79 5.86
N ASP A 287 10.68 22.73 5.10
CA ASP A 287 9.69 22.25 4.16
C ASP A 287 8.98 21.00 4.70
N ASP A 288 9.40 20.50 5.86
CA ASP A 288 8.59 19.60 6.66
C ASP A 288 7.48 20.40 7.35
N ASP A 289 6.26 19.88 7.29
CA ASP A 289 5.11 20.45 7.98
C ASP A 289 5.20 20.24 9.50
N VAL A 290 5.91 21.15 10.16
CA VAL A 290 6.06 21.21 11.63
C VAL A 290 5.30 22.39 12.20
N PHE A 291 4.46 22.12 13.20
CA PHE A 291 3.59 23.11 13.81
C PHE A 291 3.91 23.30 15.29
N MET A 292 3.57 24.47 15.84
CA MET A 292 3.58 24.72 17.28
C MET A 292 2.21 25.24 17.72
N HIS A 293 1.54 24.49 18.59
CA HIS A 293 0.27 24.90 19.16
C HIS A 293 0.51 25.86 20.33
N VAL A 294 -0.05 27.07 20.27
CA VAL A 294 0.33 28.16 21.18
C VAL A 294 -0.18 27.92 22.59
N SER A 295 -1.42 27.47 22.76
CA SER A 295 -2.01 27.24 24.09
C SER A 295 -1.33 26.12 24.87
N SER A 296 -0.91 25.03 24.20
CA SER A 296 -0.22 23.90 24.87
C SER A 296 1.29 24.01 24.87
N GLN A 297 1.87 24.88 24.03
CA GLN A 297 3.32 24.97 23.79
C GLN A 297 3.94 23.63 23.32
N GLN A 298 3.16 22.81 22.61
CA GLN A 298 3.63 21.55 22.03
C GLN A 298 3.91 21.72 20.54
N PHE A 299 4.97 21.06 20.08
CA PHE A 299 5.30 20.88 18.68
C PHE A 299 4.58 19.67 18.13
N TYR A 300 4.15 19.74 16.87
CA TYR A 300 3.49 18.67 16.14
C TYR A 300 4.17 18.47 14.79
N ILE A 301 4.30 17.22 14.37
CA ILE A 301 4.76 16.85 13.03
C ILE A 301 3.94 15.65 12.55
N VAL A 302 3.65 15.61 11.25
CA VAL A 302 3.07 14.44 10.60
C VAL A 302 4.13 13.70 9.79
N LEU A 303 4.26 12.39 10.02
CA LEU A 303 5.22 11.54 9.31
C LEU A 303 4.50 10.29 8.82
N ALA A 304 4.54 10.02 7.51
CA ALA A 304 3.81 8.90 6.90
C ALA A 304 2.32 8.84 7.31
N GLY A 305 1.70 10.01 7.47
CA GLY A 305 0.30 10.20 7.91
C GLY A 305 0.01 10.03 9.41
N ARG A 306 1.03 9.85 10.25
CA ARG A 306 0.89 9.75 11.71
C ARG A 306 1.36 11.01 12.40
N TRP A 307 0.56 11.55 13.31
CA TRP A 307 0.93 12.71 14.09
C TRP A 307 1.77 12.34 15.30
N TYR A 308 2.78 13.16 15.55
CA TYR A 308 3.63 13.09 16.71
C TYR A 308 3.69 14.44 17.40
N GLU A 309 3.71 14.44 18.73
CA GLU A 309 3.91 15.65 19.50
C GLU A 309 5.13 15.56 20.43
N ALA A 310 5.73 16.71 20.70
CA ALA A 310 6.84 16.86 21.64
C ALA A 310 6.85 18.25 22.28
N SER A 311 7.51 18.35 23.44
CA SER A 311 7.78 19.66 24.10
C SER A 311 8.99 20.40 23.53
N SER A 312 9.75 19.77 22.63
CA SER A 312 10.90 20.35 21.93
C SER A 312 11.09 19.67 20.57
N LEU A 313 11.76 20.34 19.62
CA LEU A 313 12.09 19.75 18.32
C LEU A 313 13.04 18.54 18.42
N ASP A 314 13.83 18.45 19.50
CA ASP A 314 14.68 17.30 19.80
C ASP A 314 13.91 16.12 20.44
N GLY A 315 12.60 16.26 20.63
CA GLY A 315 11.76 15.26 21.28
C GLY A 315 11.80 15.33 22.82
N PRO A 316 11.53 14.21 23.52
CA PRO A 316 11.04 12.95 22.95
C PRO A 316 9.67 13.16 22.29
N TRP A 317 9.47 12.51 21.16
CA TRP A 317 8.22 12.54 20.41
C TRP A 317 7.29 11.41 20.88
N SER A 318 5.99 11.66 20.82
CA SER A 318 4.96 10.67 21.17
C SER A 318 3.80 10.75 20.19
N TYR A 319 3.22 9.59 19.86
CA TYR A 319 2.12 9.51 18.91
C TYR A 319 0.86 10.26 19.40
N ARG A 320 0.18 10.93 18.48
CA ARG A 320 -1.12 11.56 18.69
C ARG A 320 -2.15 11.10 17.66
N PRO A 321 -3.32 10.62 18.10
CA PRO A 321 -4.42 10.33 17.20
C PRO A 321 -4.89 11.56 16.42
N ALA A 322 -5.22 11.37 15.14
CA ALA A 322 -5.69 12.46 14.27
C ALA A 322 -7.01 13.10 14.73
N ASP A 323 -7.81 12.39 15.54
CA ASP A 323 -9.06 12.84 16.16
C ASP A 323 -8.86 13.48 17.54
N GLU A 324 -7.63 13.53 18.05
CA GLU A 324 -7.27 14.18 19.31
C GLU A 324 -6.42 15.45 19.11
N LEU A 325 -6.22 15.88 17.87
CA LEU A 325 -5.49 17.12 17.56
C LEU A 325 -6.24 18.37 18.05
N PRO A 326 -5.52 19.45 18.40
CA PRO A 326 -6.16 20.73 18.65
C PRO A 326 -7.03 21.20 17.48
N ILE A 327 -8.16 21.86 17.78
CA ILE A 327 -9.12 22.32 16.76
C ILE A 327 -8.49 23.24 15.70
N ALA A 328 -7.40 23.93 16.04
CA ALA A 328 -6.69 24.81 15.12
C ALA A 328 -6.17 24.08 13.86
N PHE A 329 -5.86 22.78 13.95
CA PHE A 329 -5.42 21.98 12.79
C PHE A 329 -6.53 21.84 11.73
N ALA A 330 -7.79 21.69 12.15
CA ALA A 330 -8.92 21.65 11.22
C ALA A 330 -9.16 23.00 10.52
N ASN A 331 -8.58 24.09 11.04
CA ASN A 331 -8.72 25.43 10.49
C ASN A 331 -7.57 25.83 9.57
N ILE A 332 -6.58 24.96 9.31
CA ILE A 332 -5.50 25.23 8.35
C ILE A 332 -6.13 25.66 7.01
N PRO A 333 -5.71 26.78 6.38
CA PRO A 333 -6.32 27.24 5.14
C PRO A 333 -6.06 26.26 4.00
N SER A 334 -7.08 25.95 3.21
CA SER A 334 -6.99 25.01 2.07
C SER A 334 -6.14 25.53 0.91
N ASP A 335 -5.77 26.81 0.93
CA ASP A 335 -4.90 27.48 -0.05
C ASP A 335 -3.50 27.78 0.50
N SER A 336 -3.19 27.34 1.74
CA SER A 336 -1.86 27.45 2.33
C SER A 336 -0.91 26.36 1.82
N GLU A 337 0.40 26.57 1.99
CA GLU A 337 1.41 25.54 1.69
C GLU A 337 1.23 24.27 2.54
N GLN A 338 0.62 24.40 3.72
CA GLN A 338 0.34 23.32 4.67
C GLN A 338 -1.02 22.65 4.43
N ALA A 339 -1.73 22.97 3.33
CA ALA A 339 -3.07 22.45 3.08
C ALA A 339 -3.09 20.92 3.02
N ASP A 340 -2.04 20.28 2.50
CA ASP A 340 -1.92 18.83 2.37
C ASP A 340 -1.92 18.13 3.75
N SER A 341 -1.46 18.80 4.82
CA SER A 341 -1.54 18.27 6.20
C SER A 341 -2.98 17.99 6.65
N ARG A 342 -3.98 18.66 6.06
CA ARG A 342 -5.41 18.46 6.41
C ARG A 342 -5.91 17.04 6.10
N VAL A 343 -5.29 16.34 5.14
CA VAL A 343 -5.58 14.92 4.84
C VAL A 343 -5.37 14.03 6.07
N TYR A 344 -4.51 14.46 6.99
CA TYR A 344 -4.19 13.74 8.22
C TYR A 344 -4.92 14.29 9.45
N VAL A 345 -5.86 15.21 9.29
CA VAL A 345 -6.65 15.77 10.40
C VAL A 345 -8.05 15.19 10.34
N ALA A 346 -8.45 14.43 11.36
CA ALA A 346 -9.75 13.76 11.34
C ALA A 346 -10.90 14.79 11.32
N GLY A 347 -11.88 14.55 10.45
CA GLY A 347 -13.08 15.41 10.32
C GLY A 347 -12.95 16.56 9.31
N THR A 348 -11.81 16.71 8.65
CA THR A 348 -11.68 17.57 7.47
C THR A 348 -12.30 16.90 6.24
N ASP A 349 -12.69 17.71 5.25
CA ASP A 349 -13.15 17.19 3.96
C ASP A 349 -12.02 16.45 3.24
N GLU A 350 -10.78 16.93 3.33
CA GLU A 350 -9.61 16.32 2.69
C GLU A 350 -9.34 14.91 3.24
N ALA A 351 -9.46 14.71 4.55
CA ALA A 351 -9.32 13.38 5.16
C ALA A 351 -10.43 12.43 4.70
N ARG A 352 -11.68 12.92 4.63
CA ARG A 352 -12.82 12.14 4.12
C ARG A 352 -12.60 11.72 2.67
N GLU A 353 -12.25 12.66 1.80
CA GLU A 353 -12.00 12.41 0.37
C GLU A 353 -10.86 11.40 0.18
N ALA A 354 -9.75 11.56 0.90
CA ALA A 354 -8.62 10.64 0.81
C ALA A 354 -8.98 9.20 1.24
N ILE A 355 -9.85 9.04 2.25
CA ILE A 355 -10.37 7.71 2.63
C ILE A 355 -11.18 7.08 1.51
N LEU A 356 -12.06 7.85 0.86
CA LEU A 356 -12.87 7.35 -0.26
C LEU A 356 -11.98 6.93 -1.43
N ASP A 357 -10.98 7.74 -1.76
CA ASP A 357 -9.99 7.42 -2.81
C ASP A 357 -9.20 6.15 -2.47
N ALA A 358 -8.85 5.94 -1.20
CA ALA A 358 -8.18 4.72 -0.74
C ALA A 358 -9.04 3.45 -0.85
N GLN A 359 -10.34 3.57 -1.14
CA GLN A 359 -11.24 2.44 -1.39
C GLN A 359 -11.48 2.17 -2.89
N VAL A 360 -11.00 3.03 -3.79
CA VAL A 360 -11.13 2.83 -5.23
C VAL A 360 -10.11 1.79 -5.69
N PRO A 361 -10.54 0.65 -6.25
CA PRO A 361 -9.61 -0.35 -6.73
C PRO A 361 -9.00 0.03 -8.08
N GLN A 362 -7.71 -0.26 -8.24
CA GLN A 362 -7.09 -0.38 -9.55
C GLN A 362 -7.29 -1.81 -10.06
N THR A 363 -7.77 -1.95 -11.28
CA THR A 363 -8.26 -3.24 -11.79
C THR A 363 -7.71 -3.56 -13.16
N ALA A 364 -7.63 -4.85 -13.47
CA ALA A 364 -7.25 -5.36 -14.77
C ALA A 364 -8.04 -6.63 -15.12
N ALA A 365 -8.24 -6.86 -16.41
CA ALA A 365 -8.71 -8.14 -16.94
C ALA A 365 -7.49 -8.91 -17.46
N ILE A 366 -7.14 -10.01 -16.80
CA ILE A 366 -5.95 -10.81 -17.13
C ILE A 366 -6.38 -12.10 -17.81
N ALA A 367 -5.79 -12.41 -18.96
CA ALA A 367 -6.04 -13.67 -19.66
C ALA A 367 -5.64 -14.87 -18.81
N ARG A 368 -6.46 -15.92 -18.79
CA ARG A 368 -6.12 -17.18 -18.13
C ARG A 368 -4.97 -17.87 -18.88
N GLY A 369 -4.11 -18.54 -18.13
CA GLY A 369 -3.03 -19.34 -18.69
C GLY A 369 -1.78 -19.32 -17.82
N GLU A 370 -0.77 -20.03 -18.30
CA GLU A 370 0.59 -19.94 -17.76
C GLU A 370 1.21 -18.59 -18.12
N VAL A 371 1.89 -18.00 -17.14
CA VAL A 371 2.64 -16.76 -17.31
C VAL A 371 4.13 -17.03 -17.11
N ASP A 372 4.93 -16.30 -17.87
CA ASP A 372 6.39 -16.33 -17.74
C ASP A 372 6.80 -15.38 -16.62
N VAL A 373 6.75 -15.88 -15.39
CA VAL A 373 7.20 -15.15 -14.20
C VAL A 373 8.30 -15.97 -13.54
N ASP A 374 9.50 -15.39 -13.48
CA ASP A 374 10.64 -16.01 -12.82
C ASP A 374 10.70 -15.57 -11.36
N VAL A 375 10.98 -16.52 -10.46
CA VAL A 375 11.13 -16.24 -9.04
C VAL A 375 12.54 -16.64 -8.64
N ASP A 376 13.39 -15.62 -8.51
CA ASP A 376 14.78 -15.78 -8.12
C ASP A 376 14.89 -15.99 -6.60
N TYR A 377 15.27 -17.20 -6.20
CA TYR A 377 15.60 -17.54 -4.83
C TYR A 377 17.11 -17.55 -4.61
N ASP A 378 17.52 -17.12 -3.43
CA ASP A 378 18.86 -17.39 -2.93
C ASP A 378 18.93 -18.83 -2.39
N GLY A 379 19.27 -19.77 -3.28
CA GLY A 379 19.32 -21.20 -2.98
C GLY A 379 17.93 -21.85 -2.96
N ASP A 380 17.77 -22.88 -2.12
CA ASP A 380 16.47 -23.57 -1.98
C ASP A 380 15.42 -22.67 -1.30
N PRO A 381 14.15 -22.66 -1.75
CA PRO A 381 13.09 -21.84 -1.15
C PRO A 381 12.93 -22.04 0.35
N THR A 382 13.00 -20.93 1.11
CA THR A 382 12.93 -20.91 2.58
C THR A 382 11.73 -20.13 3.05
N PHE A 383 10.87 -20.76 3.86
CA PHE A 383 9.59 -20.19 4.30
C PHE A 383 9.54 -19.90 5.80
N GLN A 384 8.82 -18.84 6.17
CA GLN A 384 8.51 -18.49 7.57
C GLN A 384 7.01 -18.29 7.78
N PRO A 385 6.47 -18.51 9.00
CA PRO A 385 5.07 -18.26 9.31
C PRO A 385 4.64 -16.81 9.06
N VAL A 386 3.43 -16.63 8.54
CA VAL A 386 2.78 -15.33 8.42
C VAL A 386 2.03 -15.03 9.72
N ASP A 387 2.36 -13.93 10.41
CA ASP A 387 1.65 -13.60 11.66
C ASP A 387 0.17 -13.32 11.41
N GLY A 388 -0.68 -13.94 12.22
CA GLY A 388 -2.14 -13.86 12.16
C GLY A 388 -2.82 -14.85 11.22
N ALA A 389 -2.10 -15.50 10.31
CA ALA A 389 -2.69 -16.39 9.30
C ALA A 389 -2.02 -17.78 9.27
N ASP A 390 -2.80 -18.82 8.97
CA ASP A 390 -2.28 -20.17 8.73
C ASP A 390 -1.70 -20.29 7.31
N MET A 391 -0.58 -19.59 7.11
CA MET A 391 0.18 -19.49 5.88
C MET A 391 1.67 -19.31 6.20
N THR A 392 2.54 -19.61 5.25
CA THR A 392 3.95 -19.23 5.32
C THR A 392 4.34 -18.41 4.08
N TYR A 393 5.38 -17.58 4.18
CA TYR A 393 5.88 -16.77 3.08
C TYR A 393 7.36 -17.02 2.84
N ALA A 394 7.79 -16.89 1.59
CA ALA A 394 9.18 -17.05 1.19
C ALA A 394 10.03 -15.87 1.69
N THR A 395 11.21 -16.18 2.22
CA THR A 395 12.09 -15.18 2.84
C THR A 395 13.31 -14.84 2.02
N ASN A 396 13.80 -15.78 1.22
CA ASN A 396 15.03 -15.69 0.44
C ASN A 396 14.78 -15.36 -1.04
N THR A 397 13.79 -14.52 -1.32
CA THR A 397 13.48 -13.99 -2.66
C THR A 397 12.93 -12.57 -2.51
N GLY A 398 13.08 -11.75 -3.56
CA GLY A 398 12.42 -10.45 -3.67
C GLY A 398 10.93 -10.55 -3.97
N SER A 399 10.45 -11.68 -4.50
CA SER A 399 9.05 -11.89 -4.86
C SER A 399 8.17 -12.26 -3.66
N THR A 400 6.89 -11.92 -3.70
CA THR A 400 5.95 -12.26 -2.62
C THR A 400 5.31 -13.64 -2.87
N VAL A 401 6.01 -14.70 -2.47
CA VAL A 401 5.50 -16.08 -2.55
C VAL A 401 4.98 -16.56 -1.20
N ILE A 402 3.76 -17.09 -1.18
CA ILE A 402 3.03 -17.56 0.00
C ILE A 402 2.60 -19.02 -0.20
N LEU A 403 2.88 -19.88 0.77
CA LEU A 403 2.38 -21.24 0.81
C LEU A 403 1.14 -21.31 1.72
N ALA A 404 0.00 -21.71 1.15
CA ALA A 404 -1.26 -21.86 1.86
C ALA A 404 -2.02 -23.08 1.34
N ASN A 405 -2.53 -23.93 2.25
CA ASN A 405 -3.29 -25.14 1.92
C ASN A 405 -2.59 -26.09 0.91
N GLY A 406 -1.26 -26.13 0.92
CA GLY A 406 -0.47 -26.99 0.03
C GLY A 406 -0.24 -26.43 -1.38
N ASN A 407 -0.71 -25.22 -1.68
CA ASN A 407 -0.44 -24.52 -2.93
C ASN A 407 0.44 -23.29 -2.70
N TYR A 408 1.24 -22.93 -3.71
CA TYR A 408 2.03 -21.71 -3.72
C TYR A 408 1.27 -20.62 -4.45
N TYR A 409 1.24 -19.45 -3.85
CA TYR A 409 0.64 -18.24 -4.39
C TYR A 409 1.72 -17.19 -4.56
N LEU A 410 1.81 -16.59 -5.73
CA LEU A 410 2.65 -15.42 -5.98
C LEU A 410 1.75 -14.20 -6.12
N VAL A 411 2.15 -13.09 -5.50
CA VAL A 411 1.57 -11.78 -5.78
C VAL A 411 2.58 -10.96 -6.53
N ASP A 412 2.21 -10.55 -7.74
CA ASP A 412 3.01 -9.68 -8.59
C ASP A 412 2.10 -8.70 -9.32
N GLU A 413 2.52 -7.42 -9.40
CA GLU A 413 1.74 -6.31 -9.97
C GLU A 413 0.26 -6.24 -9.54
N GLY A 414 -0.06 -6.68 -8.32
CA GLY A 414 -1.44 -6.69 -7.81
C GLY A 414 -2.31 -7.80 -8.41
N VAL A 415 -1.70 -8.90 -8.85
CA VAL A 415 -2.35 -10.10 -9.38
C VAL A 415 -1.93 -11.32 -8.56
N TRP A 416 -2.89 -12.19 -8.25
CA TRP A 416 -2.61 -13.49 -7.64
C TRP A 416 -2.32 -14.53 -8.72
N TYR A 417 -1.19 -15.22 -8.58
CA TYR A 417 -0.81 -16.38 -9.36
C TYR A 417 -0.74 -17.62 -8.49
N LEU A 418 -0.97 -18.79 -9.06
CA LEU A 418 -1.03 -20.08 -8.39
C LEU A 418 -0.04 -21.06 -9.02
N SER A 419 0.61 -21.87 -8.19
CA SER A 419 1.43 -23.01 -8.61
C SER A 419 1.42 -24.14 -7.59
N SER A 420 1.76 -25.35 -8.05
CA SER A 420 2.04 -26.51 -7.20
C SER A 420 3.50 -26.54 -6.71
N SER A 421 4.34 -25.62 -7.19
CA SER A 421 5.77 -25.53 -6.90
C SER A 421 6.15 -24.07 -6.57
N PRO A 422 7.12 -23.84 -5.67
CA PRO A 422 7.58 -22.48 -5.33
C PRO A 422 8.27 -21.75 -6.49
N ASN A 423 8.65 -22.47 -7.56
CA ASN A 423 9.35 -21.95 -8.73
C ASN A 423 8.45 -21.89 -9.98
N GLY A 424 7.13 -22.08 -9.83
CA GLY A 424 6.23 -22.21 -10.96
C GLY A 424 6.24 -23.62 -11.61
N PRO A 425 5.62 -23.77 -12.79
CA PRO A 425 5.02 -22.70 -13.60
C PRO A 425 3.86 -22.02 -12.88
N TRP A 426 3.71 -20.72 -13.12
CA TRP A 426 2.69 -19.88 -12.51
C TRP A 426 1.51 -19.70 -13.45
N GLN A 427 0.29 -19.74 -12.90
CA GLN A 427 -0.93 -19.47 -13.64
C GLN A 427 -1.75 -18.42 -12.92
N VAL A 428 -2.48 -17.59 -13.66
CA VAL A 428 -3.38 -16.59 -13.06
C VAL A 428 -4.41 -17.30 -12.19
N SER A 429 -4.48 -16.89 -10.91
CA SER A 429 -5.39 -17.49 -9.92
C SER A 429 -6.75 -16.80 -9.99
N ASP A 430 -7.82 -17.58 -10.04
CA ASP A 430 -9.20 -17.08 -9.94
C ASP A 430 -9.72 -17.00 -8.49
N HIS A 431 -8.84 -17.25 -7.51
CA HIS A 431 -9.13 -17.12 -6.10
C HIS A 431 -7.86 -16.77 -5.33
N ARG A 432 -8.05 -16.15 -4.16
CA ARG A 432 -6.97 -15.87 -3.20
C ARG A 432 -7.05 -16.82 -2.00
N PRO A 433 -5.95 -17.03 -1.26
CA PRO A 433 -5.97 -17.81 -0.02
C PRO A 433 -7.00 -17.23 0.97
N PRO A 434 -7.99 -18.00 1.46
CA PRO A 434 -8.99 -17.47 2.39
C PRO A 434 -8.38 -16.90 3.68
N GLN A 435 -7.24 -17.45 4.11
CA GLN A 435 -6.52 -17.01 5.30
C GLN A 435 -5.89 -15.62 5.17
N VAL A 436 -5.77 -15.07 3.96
CA VAL A 436 -5.10 -13.80 3.71
C VAL A 436 -5.72 -12.66 4.52
N ILE A 437 -7.04 -12.69 4.76
CA ILE A 437 -7.74 -11.63 5.51
C ILE A 437 -7.22 -11.46 6.94
N TYR A 438 -6.56 -12.48 7.52
CA TYR A 438 -6.06 -12.48 8.89
C TYR A 438 -4.59 -12.09 9.02
N VAL A 439 -3.88 -11.81 7.93
CA VAL A 439 -2.48 -11.36 7.98
C VAL A 439 -2.38 -10.07 8.78
N ARG A 440 -1.42 -10.00 9.70
CA ARG A 440 -1.19 -8.82 10.56
C ARG A 440 -0.12 -7.89 9.99
N PRO A 441 -0.12 -6.59 10.37
CA PRO A 441 0.91 -5.64 9.94
C PRO A 441 2.32 -5.94 10.44
N THR A 442 2.49 -6.84 11.40
CA THR A 442 3.79 -7.36 11.83
C THR A 442 4.45 -8.28 10.79
N SER A 443 3.71 -8.72 9.77
CA SER A 443 4.23 -9.50 8.66
C SER A 443 4.62 -8.61 7.47
N PRO A 444 5.76 -8.86 6.80
CA PRO A 444 6.19 -8.08 5.64
C PRO A 444 5.28 -8.24 4.41
N VAL A 445 4.39 -9.24 4.40
CA VAL A 445 3.43 -9.48 3.31
C VAL A 445 2.03 -8.96 3.65
N TYR A 446 1.91 -8.04 4.60
CA TYR A 446 0.61 -7.49 5.03
C TYR A 446 -0.17 -6.81 3.89
N ASN A 447 0.53 -6.18 2.95
CA ASN A 447 -0.05 -5.46 1.83
C ASN A 447 -0.84 -6.37 0.85
N VAL A 448 -0.54 -7.67 0.78
CA VAL A 448 -1.23 -8.60 -0.14
C VAL A 448 -2.72 -8.79 0.18
N ARG A 449 -3.15 -8.45 1.40
CA ARG A 449 -4.58 -8.46 1.81
C ARG A 449 -5.46 -7.61 0.91
N TYR A 450 -4.86 -6.57 0.35
CA TYR A 450 -5.51 -5.54 -0.45
C TYR A 450 -5.51 -5.88 -1.94
N VAL A 451 -5.16 -7.12 -2.30
CA VAL A 451 -5.26 -7.69 -3.65
C VAL A 451 -6.45 -8.65 -3.72
N TYR A 452 -7.29 -8.46 -4.73
CA TYR A 452 -8.61 -9.07 -4.87
C TYR A 452 -8.76 -9.74 -6.23
N VAL A 453 -9.56 -10.81 -6.24
CA VAL A 453 -10.14 -11.38 -7.45
C VAL A 453 -11.63 -11.08 -7.39
N TYR A 454 -12.14 -10.33 -8.37
CA TYR A 454 -13.51 -9.84 -8.39
C TYR A 454 -14.46 -10.80 -9.12
N ASP A 455 -14.01 -11.33 -10.25
CA ASP A 455 -14.80 -12.24 -11.09
C ASP A 455 -13.89 -13.03 -12.03
N SER A 456 -14.41 -14.10 -12.63
CA SER A 456 -13.68 -14.87 -13.63
C SER A 456 -14.60 -15.49 -14.66
N THR A 457 -14.16 -15.49 -15.91
CA THR A 457 -14.81 -16.17 -17.04
C THR A 457 -13.91 -17.32 -17.52
N PRO A 458 -14.32 -18.11 -18.53
CA PRO A 458 -13.45 -19.11 -19.13
C PRO A 458 -12.16 -18.55 -19.74
N ASP A 459 -12.12 -17.26 -20.10
CA ASP A 459 -11.01 -16.64 -20.84
C ASP A 459 -10.18 -15.67 -19.99
N VAL A 460 -10.81 -14.95 -19.05
CA VAL A 460 -10.15 -13.90 -18.25
C VAL A 460 -10.50 -13.98 -16.77
N VAL A 461 -9.61 -13.45 -15.94
CA VAL A 461 -9.85 -13.18 -14.51
C VAL A 461 -9.83 -11.67 -14.30
N TYR A 462 -10.89 -11.14 -13.70
CA TYR A 462 -10.96 -9.73 -13.30
C TYR A 462 -10.34 -9.61 -11.91
N VAL A 463 -9.18 -8.96 -11.85
CA VAL A 463 -8.41 -8.75 -10.64
C VAL A 463 -8.29 -7.28 -10.33
N GLY A 464 -7.90 -6.97 -9.11
CA GLY A 464 -7.48 -5.62 -8.79
C GLY A 464 -7.03 -5.48 -7.35
N TYR A 465 -6.51 -4.32 -7.03
CA TYR A 465 -6.02 -3.99 -5.72
C TYR A 465 -6.45 -2.59 -5.31
N THR A 466 -6.65 -2.40 -4.02
CA THR A 466 -6.84 -1.05 -3.44
C THR A 466 -5.46 -0.45 -3.11
N PRO A 467 -5.34 0.88 -2.95
CA PRO A 467 -4.10 1.54 -2.53
C PRO A 467 -3.38 0.93 -1.32
N GLY A 468 -4.06 0.14 -0.48
CA GLY A 468 -3.42 -0.64 0.59
C GLY A 468 -2.36 -1.64 0.10
N TYR A 469 -2.42 -2.12 -1.15
CA TYR A 469 -1.36 -2.97 -1.71
C TYR A 469 -0.04 -2.20 -1.89
N MET A 470 -0.13 -0.89 -2.14
CA MET A 470 0.99 0.03 -2.23
C MET A 470 1.35 0.67 -0.88
N GLY A 471 0.74 0.21 0.22
CA GLY A 471 1.03 0.68 1.57
C GLY A 471 0.15 1.83 2.08
N SER A 472 -0.87 2.26 1.32
CA SER A 472 -1.81 3.30 1.74
C SER A 472 -2.96 2.71 2.58
N TYR A 473 -2.88 2.80 3.90
CA TYR A 473 -3.88 2.23 4.80
C TYR A 473 -4.81 3.29 5.35
N VAL A 474 -6.11 3.01 5.33
CA VAL A 474 -7.08 3.78 6.12
C VAL A 474 -6.87 3.41 7.58
N TYR A 475 -6.39 4.34 8.39
CA TYR A 475 -6.19 4.14 9.82
C TYR A 475 -7.13 5.07 10.58
N ARG A 476 -8.19 4.49 11.15
CA ARG A 476 -9.29 5.23 11.76
C ARG A 476 -9.94 6.18 10.77
N ASN A 477 -9.67 7.47 10.89
CA ASN A 477 -10.37 8.54 10.19
C ASN A 477 -9.45 9.28 9.21
N THR A 478 -8.25 8.77 8.96
CA THR A 478 -7.26 9.34 8.04
C THR A 478 -6.48 8.25 7.31
N LEU A 479 -5.56 8.65 6.43
CA LEU A 479 -4.63 7.76 5.77
C LEU A 479 -3.26 7.71 6.48
N VAL A 480 -2.63 6.55 6.44
CA VAL A 480 -1.22 6.37 6.81
C VAL A 480 -0.50 5.57 5.73
N TYR A 481 0.79 5.85 5.55
CA TYR A 481 1.67 5.03 4.72
C TYR A 481 2.37 3.98 5.57
N GLY A 482 2.50 2.77 5.03
CA GLY A 482 3.26 1.68 5.63
C GLY A 482 2.67 1.18 6.96
N SER A 483 3.24 0.09 7.46
CA SER A 483 2.75 -0.54 8.69
C SER A 483 3.30 0.09 9.97
N GLY A 484 4.35 0.92 9.84
CA GLY A 484 5.18 1.42 10.94
C GLY A 484 6.15 0.38 11.53
N TRP A 485 6.05 -0.89 11.13
CA TRP A 485 6.91 -1.96 11.62
C TRP A 485 8.20 -2.03 10.81
N TYR A 486 9.29 -2.38 11.49
CA TYR A 486 10.53 -2.80 10.84
C TYR A 486 10.44 -4.29 10.48
N TYR A 487 10.80 -4.62 9.24
CA TYR A 487 10.90 -6.01 8.77
C TYR A 487 12.34 -6.31 8.40
N ALA A 488 12.89 -7.38 8.98
CA ALA A 488 14.25 -7.78 8.68
C ALA A 488 14.41 -8.16 7.19
N PRO A 489 15.43 -7.63 6.49
CA PRO A 489 15.76 -8.05 5.13
C PRO A 489 16.32 -9.47 5.10
N TRP A 490 16.34 -10.07 3.92
CA TRP A 490 17.18 -11.26 3.69
C TRP A 490 18.57 -10.83 3.25
N VAL A 491 19.59 -11.35 3.93
CA VAL A 491 20.99 -11.02 3.66
C VAL A 491 21.79 -12.30 3.51
N SER A 492 22.49 -12.42 2.38
CA SER A 492 23.46 -13.48 2.14
C SER A 492 24.71 -12.94 1.45
N PRO A 493 25.76 -13.77 1.28
CA PRO A 493 26.95 -13.36 0.55
C PRO A 493 26.65 -12.83 -0.87
N TYR A 494 25.58 -13.32 -1.49
CA TYR A 494 25.24 -13.01 -2.89
C TYR A 494 24.03 -12.07 -3.01
N TYR A 495 23.02 -12.21 -2.13
CA TYR A 495 21.75 -11.49 -2.27
C TYR A 495 21.46 -10.58 -1.08
N TYR A 496 20.79 -9.45 -1.37
CA TYR A 496 20.17 -8.60 -0.37
C TYR A 496 18.76 -8.29 -0.86
N TYR A 497 17.76 -8.84 -0.16
CA TYR A 497 16.36 -8.58 -0.47
C TYR A 497 15.79 -7.66 0.61
N PRO A 498 15.60 -6.36 0.30
CA PRO A 498 15.02 -5.42 1.24
C PRO A 498 13.54 -5.73 1.47
N ARG A 499 12.99 -5.15 2.53
CA ARG A 499 11.55 -5.17 2.81
C ARG A 499 10.98 -3.75 2.69
N HIS A 500 9.67 -3.66 2.48
CA HIS A 500 8.98 -2.38 2.50
C HIS A 500 9.27 -1.64 3.81
N SER A 501 9.65 -0.37 3.72
CA SER A 501 9.88 0.50 4.89
C SER A 501 8.77 1.53 4.99
N THR A 502 8.46 1.94 6.21
CA THR A 502 7.56 3.08 6.48
C THR A 502 8.32 4.40 6.61
N TRP A 503 9.59 4.34 7.02
CA TRP A 503 10.36 5.48 7.50
C TRP A 503 11.65 5.67 6.70
N GLY A 504 12.18 6.89 6.71
CA GLY A 504 13.47 7.26 6.10
C GLY A 504 13.37 7.73 4.65
N PHE A 505 12.15 8.04 4.19
CA PHE A 505 11.86 8.44 2.81
C PHE A 505 10.98 9.70 2.72
N ASN A 506 10.89 10.49 3.80
CA ASN A 506 10.12 11.74 3.85
C ASN A 506 8.75 11.60 3.16
N VAL A 507 7.98 10.61 3.61
CA VAL A 507 6.75 10.21 2.92
C VAL A 507 5.66 11.26 3.16
N SER A 508 5.18 11.86 2.08
CA SER A 508 4.11 12.88 2.08
C SER A 508 2.98 12.49 1.14
N TYR A 509 1.77 13.00 1.36
CA TYR A 509 0.61 12.74 0.50
C TYR A 509 0.07 14.04 -0.06
N ASN A 510 -0.25 14.00 -1.35
CA ASN A 510 -0.94 15.08 -2.04
C ASN A 510 -2.20 14.51 -2.71
N SER A 511 -3.34 15.21 -2.61
CA SER A 511 -4.61 14.71 -3.15
C SER A 511 -4.64 14.55 -4.68
N TRP A 512 -3.72 15.18 -5.42
CA TRP A 512 -3.60 15.06 -6.88
C TRP A 512 -2.63 13.96 -7.31
N SER A 513 -1.47 13.82 -6.65
CA SER A 513 -0.43 12.87 -7.05
C SER A 513 -0.35 11.61 -6.19
N GLY A 514 -1.04 11.56 -5.05
CA GLY A 514 -0.96 10.47 -4.07
C GLY A 514 0.27 10.58 -3.18
N TRP A 515 0.86 9.43 -2.83
CA TRP A 515 2.07 9.38 -2.00
C TRP A 515 3.31 9.80 -2.79
N ASN A 516 4.09 10.70 -2.21
CA ASN A 516 5.37 11.18 -2.71
C ASN A 516 6.48 10.72 -1.74
N PHE A 517 7.67 10.48 -2.30
CA PHE A 517 8.82 9.93 -1.57
C PHE A 517 10.06 10.76 -1.88
N GLY A 518 10.87 11.01 -0.86
CA GLY A 518 12.15 11.71 -0.98
C GLY A 518 13.22 11.06 -0.10
N LEU A 519 14.38 10.75 -0.67
CA LEU A 519 15.53 10.29 0.12
C LEU A 519 16.15 11.43 0.93
N SER A 520 15.90 12.69 0.57
CA SER A 520 16.24 13.88 1.36
C SER A 520 15.57 15.13 0.81
N TRP A 521 15.70 16.19 1.60
CA TRP A 521 15.41 17.57 1.29
C TRP A 521 16.13 18.13 0.05
N GLY A 522 15.49 19.06 -0.66
CA GLY A 522 16.06 19.84 -1.77
C GLY A 522 16.39 21.30 -1.36
N TRP A 523 17.67 21.69 -1.34
CA TRP A 523 18.11 23.05 -1.00
C TRP A 523 19.20 23.54 -1.94
N GLY A 524 19.03 24.74 -2.50
CA GLY A 524 20.01 25.33 -3.42
C GLY A 524 20.40 24.34 -4.53
N PRO A 525 21.70 24.07 -4.76
CA PRO A 525 22.13 23.09 -5.77
C PRO A 525 21.97 21.61 -5.39
N PHE A 526 21.45 21.30 -4.21
CA PHE A 526 21.36 19.94 -3.70
C PHE A 526 19.92 19.46 -3.72
N SER A 527 19.62 18.44 -4.53
CA SER A 527 18.31 17.76 -4.55
C SER A 527 18.53 16.25 -4.59
N VAL A 528 17.83 15.51 -3.73
CA VAL A 528 17.87 14.03 -3.74
C VAL A 528 16.44 13.50 -3.82
N GLY A 529 16.02 13.09 -5.01
CA GLY A 529 14.73 12.45 -5.22
C GLY A 529 14.80 10.94 -5.00
N PHE A 530 13.70 10.37 -4.50
CA PHE A 530 13.42 8.94 -4.67
C PHE A 530 12.46 8.80 -5.85
N TYR A 531 12.80 8.03 -6.87
CA TYR A 531 11.87 7.72 -7.96
C TYR A 531 11.55 6.24 -7.93
N THR A 532 10.27 5.88 -7.81
CA THR A 532 9.77 4.50 -7.75
C THR A 532 9.86 3.75 -9.09
N GLY A 533 10.66 4.24 -10.05
CA GLY A 533 10.89 3.63 -11.36
C GLY A 533 12.32 3.82 -11.88
N GLY A 534 13.32 3.85 -11.01
CA GLY A 534 14.71 4.19 -11.35
C GLY A 534 15.75 3.22 -10.80
N TYR A 535 16.26 2.37 -11.69
CA TYR A 535 17.56 1.67 -11.71
C TYR A 535 18.03 0.75 -10.55
N TRP A 536 17.67 0.99 -9.28
CA TRP A 536 18.10 0.12 -8.17
C TRP A 536 17.22 -1.13 -7.97
N HIS A 537 16.04 -1.18 -8.57
CA HIS A 537 15.08 -2.28 -8.34
C HIS A 537 14.70 -3.09 -9.58
N HIS A 538 15.01 -2.65 -10.79
CA HIS A 538 14.57 -3.38 -11.99
C HIS A 538 15.53 -4.48 -12.44
N HIS A 539 16.82 -4.40 -12.11
CA HIS A 539 17.82 -5.34 -12.59
C HIS A 539 18.93 -5.56 -11.56
N HIS A 540 18.64 -6.39 -10.56
CA HIS A 540 19.67 -7.00 -9.74
C HIS A 540 19.67 -8.52 -9.99
N HIS A 541 20.02 -8.90 -11.23
CA HIS A 541 20.91 -10.04 -11.38
C HIS A 541 22.30 -9.50 -11.03
N TRP A 542 22.84 -9.86 -9.86
CA TRP A 542 24.25 -9.70 -9.54
C TRP A 542 24.91 -11.06 -9.52
#